data_AF-N9XW66-F1
#
_entry.id   AF-N9XW66-F1
#
_cell.length_a   1.000
_cell.length_b   1.000
_cell.length_c   1.000
_cell.angle_alpha   90.00
_cell.angle_beta   90.00
_cell.angle_gamma   90.00
#
_symmetry.space_group_name_H-M   'P 1'
#
loop_
_entity.id
_entity.type
_entity.pdbx_description
1 polymer ?
#
loop_
_entity_poly.entity_id
_entity_poly.type
_entity_poly.pdbx_seq_one_letter_code
_entity_poly.pdbx_strand_id
1 'polypeptide(L)'
;MNKLINSKILNGLVIFGIVITVIALLFTPLVLTAFFKTQGVYNSNLPIIISVAIYICAIPYLVALVYLKKLCKLIGSKEAFSRNIPRIINWIGISAFSEVVLFNIVNVGLYYFYGLYFYALTVFSCIIVTFVSAIIGFFALVSSNLFNRVIEIKEENDATI
;
A
#
# COMPACT_ATOMS: atom_id res chain seq x y z
N MET A 1 -15.13 24.71 -9.07
CA MET A 1 -13.80 24.33 -8.55
C MET A 1 -13.02 23.65 -9.68
N ASN A 2 -11.90 24.23 -10.14
CA ASN A 2 -11.22 23.81 -11.37
C ASN A 2 -10.71 22.36 -11.29
N LYS A 3 -11.06 21.50 -12.26
CA LYS A 3 -10.68 20.06 -12.34
C LYS A 3 -9.16 19.84 -12.19
N LEU A 4 -8.37 20.81 -12.64
CA LEU A 4 -6.90 20.87 -12.54
C LEU A 4 -6.37 21.11 -11.11
N ILE A 5 -7.13 21.79 -10.25
CA ILE A 5 -6.75 22.05 -8.86
C ILE A 5 -6.88 20.75 -8.05
N ASN A 6 -7.93 19.98 -8.30
CA ASN A 6 -8.18 18.72 -7.58
C ASN A 6 -7.12 17.65 -7.89
N SER A 7 -6.67 17.53 -9.15
CA SER A 7 -5.62 16.55 -9.51
C SER A 7 -4.25 16.91 -8.95
N LYS A 8 -3.91 18.21 -8.86
CA LYS A 8 -2.66 18.67 -8.24
C LYS A 8 -2.63 18.38 -6.74
N ILE A 9 -3.73 18.64 -6.02
CA ILE A 9 -3.85 18.34 -4.59
C ILE A 9 -3.70 16.84 -4.34
N LEU A 10 -4.43 16.01 -5.11
CA LEU A 10 -4.38 14.56 -4.96
C LEU A 10 -2.97 13.99 -5.23
N ASN A 11 -2.31 14.46 -6.29
CA ASN A 11 -0.93 14.07 -6.58
C ASN A 11 0.05 14.54 -5.49
N GLY A 12 -0.16 15.73 -4.92
CA GLY A 12 0.62 16.23 -3.79
C GLY A 12 0.50 15.34 -2.55
N LEU A 13 -0.72 14.91 -2.21
CA LEU A 13 -0.98 13.99 -1.10
C LEU A 13 -0.28 12.64 -1.29
N VAL A 14 -0.32 12.09 -2.50
CA VAL A 14 0.36 10.81 -2.79
C VAL A 14 1.88 10.94 -2.68
N ILE A 15 2.46 12.03 -3.20
CA ILE A 15 3.90 12.28 -3.07
C ILE A 15 4.29 12.44 -1.60
N PHE A 16 3.50 13.19 -0.83
CA PHE A 16 3.71 13.35 0.60
C PHE A 16 3.67 11.99 1.33
N GLY A 17 2.71 11.14 1.01
CA GLY A 17 2.63 9.77 1.52
C GLY A 17 3.91 8.98 1.23
N ILE A 18 4.37 8.96 -0.02
CA ILE A 18 5.61 8.27 -0.42
C ILE A 18 6.82 8.80 0.38
N VAL A 19 6.96 10.11 0.51
CA VAL A 19 8.09 10.74 1.22
C VAL A 19 8.08 10.35 2.70
N ILE A 20 6.92 10.43 3.36
CA ILE A 20 6.79 10.02 4.77
C ILE A 20 7.14 8.55 4.93
N THR A 21 6.66 7.67 4.04
CA THR A 21 6.97 6.24 4.13
C THR A 21 8.47 5.97 3.98
N VAL A 22 9.14 6.60 3.01
CA VAL A 22 10.58 6.43 2.82
C VAL A 22 11.34 6.91 4.05
N ILE A 23 10.98 8.07 4.61
CA ILE A 23 11.57 8.59 5.84
C ILE A 23 11.36 7.59 6.98
N ALA A 24 10.13 7.12 7.19
CA ALA A 24 9.81 6.15 8.24
C ALA A 24 10.66 4.87 8.11
N LEU A 25 10.79 4.32 6.89
CA LEU A 25 11.59 3.13 6.63
C LEU A 25 13.08 3.34 6.92
N LEU A 26 13.65 4.51 6.58
CA LEU A 26 15.05 4.83 6.89
C LEU A 26 15.31 4.91 8.40
N PHE A 27 14.34 5.42 9.18
CA PHE A 27 14.45 5.52 10.64
C PHE A 27 14.12 4.23 11.39
N THR A 28 13.40 3.27 10.77
CA THR A 28 13.05 1.97 11.36
C THR A 28 14.20 1.27 12.10
N PRO A 29 15.40 1.06 11.51
CA PRO A 29 16.48 0.34 12.18
C PRO A 29 17.04 1.12 13.38
N LEU A 30 17.08 2.45 13.31
CA LEU A 30 17.53 3.31 14.41
C LEU A 30 16.56 3.23 15.59
N VAL A 31 15.26 3.35 15.31
CA VAL A 31 14.20 3.28 16.32
C VAL A 31 14.16 1.90 16.98
N LEU A 32 14.21 0.82 16.18
CA LEU A 32 14.22 -0.54 16.71
C LEU A 32 15.47 -0.81 17.56
N THR A 33 16.65 -0.38 17.09
CA THR A 33 17.88 -0.57 17.86
C THR A 33 17.81 0.15 19.21
N ALA A 34 17.28 1.38 19.25
CA ALA A 34 17.08 2.11 20.49
C ALA A 34 16.09 1.41 21.42
N PHE A 35 14.95 0.94 20.89
CA PHE A 35 13.94 0.22 21.65
C PHE A 35 14.47 -1.08 22.28
N PHE A 36 15.22 -1.89 21.53
CA PHE A 36 15.78 -3.13 22.08
C PHE A 36 16.89 -2.85 23.11
N LYS A 37 17.68 -1.78 22.94
CA LYS A 37 18.67 -1.35 23.93
C LYS A 37 18.01 -0.96 25.26
N THR A 38 16.90 -0.22 25.24
CA THR A 38 16.20 0.17 26.49
C THR A 38 15.60 -1.03 27.20
N GLN A 39 15.27 -2.11 26.48
CA GLN A 39 14.77 -3.36 27.06
C GLN A 39 15.87 -4.29 27.57
N GLY A 40 17.14 -3.84 27.59
CA GLY A 40 18.26 -4.63 28.09
C GLY A 40 18.71 -5.76 27.15
N VAL A 41 18.19 -5.81 25.92
CA VAL A 41 18.58 -6.79 24.91
C VAL A 41 19.79 -6.24 24.13
N TYR A 42 20.97 -6.43 24.70
CA TYR A 42 22.24 -6.04 24.09
C TYR A 42 22.78 -7.17 23.18
N ASN A 43 23.33 -6.82 22.01
CA ASN A 43 23.99 -7.74 21.06
C ASN A 43 23.10 -8.84 20.43
N SER A 44 21.80 -8.61 20.26
CA SER A 44 20.97 -9.50 19.44
C SER A 44 20.88 -9.03 17.99
N ASN A 45 20.78 -9.97 17.05
CA ASN A 45 20.50 -9.67 15.64
C ASN A 45 19.01 -9.32 15.40
N LEU A 46 18.19 -9.32 16.46
CA LEU A 46 16.74 -9.09 16.39
C LEU A 46 16.34 -7.75 15.75
N PRO A 47 16.97 -6.60 16.07
CA PRO A 47 16.61 -5.32 15.44
C PRO A 47 16.79 -5.36 13.92
N ILE A 48 17.83 -6.04 13.44
CA ILE A 48 18.12 -6.17 12.01
C ILE A 48 17.09 -7.10 11.35
N ILE A 49 16.80 -8.25 11.96
CA ILE A 49 15.83 -9.23 11.45
C ILE A 49 14.43 -8.60 11.32
N ILE A 50 13.99 -7.88 12.34
CA ILE A 50 12.69 -7.19 12.33
C ILE A 50 12.69 -6.03 11.32
N SER A 51 13.80 -5.28 11.18
CA SER A 51 13.91 -4.24 10.16
C SER A 51 13.76 -4.80 8.75
N VAL A 52 14.45 -5.92 8.45
CA VAL A 52 14.33 -6.61 7.17
C VAL A 52 12.90 -7.10 6.93
N ALA A 53 12.26 -7.68 7.95
CA ALA A 53 10.86 -8.11 7.88
C ALA A 53 9.91 -6.94 7.54
N ILE A 54 10.09 -5.77 8.19
CA ILE A 54 9.31 -4.56 7.90
C ILE A 54 9.54 -4.09 6.45
N TYR A 55 10.78 -4.13 5.96
CA TYR A 55 11.07 -3.72 4.59
C TYR A 55 10.39 -4.61 3.56
N ILE A 56 10.38 -5.93 3.77
CA ILE A 56 9.68 -6.86 2.89
C ILE A 56 8.18 -6.55 2.90
N CYS A 57 7.58 -6.34 4.07
CA CYS A 57 6.17 -5.94 4.24
C CYS A 57 5.82 -4.60 3.58
N ALA A 58 6.76 -3.67 3.49
CA ALA A 58 6.51 -2.35 2.91
C ALA A 58 6.48 -2.35 1.37
N ILE A 59 7.01 -3.38 0.71
CA ILE A 59 7.11 -3.43 -0.77
C ILE A 59 5.73 -3.31 -1.43
N PRO A 60 4.71 -4.13 -1.09
CA PRO A 60 3.40 -4.05 -1.74
C PRO A 60 2.74 -2.69 -1.56
N TYR A 61 2.85 -2.10 -0.37
CA TYR A 61 2.33 -0.78 -0.06
C TYR A 61 3.00 0.32 -0.91
N LEU A 62 4.33 0.31 -1.04
CA LEU A 62 5.06 1.26 -1.88
C LEU A 62 4.67 1.12 -3.36
N VAL A 63 4.50 -0.11 -3.84
CA VAL A 63 4.02 -0.38 -5.20
C VAL A 63 2.62 0.20 -5.40
N ALA A 64 1.71 0.01 -4.44
CA ALA A 64 0.36 0.57 -4.48
C ALA A 64 0.39 2.11 -4.56
N LEU A 65 1.25 2.78 -3.79
CA LEU A 65 1.42 4.24 -3.84
C LEU A 65 1.94 4.73 -5.21
N VAL A 66 2.87 4.00 -5.83
CA VAL A 66 3.37 4.35 -7.17
C VAL A 66 2.25 4.23 -8.21
N TYR A 67 1.43 3.18 -8.15
CA TYR A 67 0.27 3.04 -9.03
C TYR A 67 -0.80 4.10 -8.76
N LEU A 68 -1.03 4.46 -7.49
CA LEU A 68 -1.94 5.54 -7.12
C LEU A 68 -1.46 6.88 -7.70
N LYS A 69 -0.15 7.16 -7.67
CA LYS A 69 0.41 8.36 -8.31
C LYS A 69 0.15 8.38 -9.82
N LYS A 70 0.36 7.24 -10.50
CA LYS A 70 0.05 7.08 -11.93
C LYS A 70 -1.44 7.34 -12.22
N LEU A 71 -2.31 6.80 -11.38
CA LEU A 71 -3.76 6.99 -11.48
C LEU A 71 -4.14 8.48 -11.35
N CYS A 72 -3.59 9.20 -10.37
CA CYS A 72 -3.84 10.63 -10.17
C CYS A 72 -3.45 11.46 -11.39
N LYS A 73 -2.34 11.11 -12.04
CA LYS A 73 -1.85 11.77 -13.25
C LYS A 73 -2.81 11.55 -14.44
N LEU A 74 -3.33 10.34 -14.60
CA LEU A 74 -4.25 10.00 -15.70
C LEU A 74 -5.62 10.67 -15.54
N ILE A 75 -6.19 10.68 -14.34
CA ILE A 75 -7.49 11.31 -14.06
C ILE A 75 -7.45 12.83 -14.30
N GLY A 76 -6.30 13.47 -14.03
CA GLY A 76 -6.09 14.90 -14.30
C GLY A 76 -5.85 15.25 -15.77
N SER A 77 -5.75 14.26 -16.66
CA SER A 77 -5.44 14.44 -18.08
C SER A 77 -6.69 14.32 -18.96
N LYS A 78 -6.56 14.63 -20.26
CA LYS A 78 -7.65 14.42 -21.24
C LYS A 78 -8.01 12.93 -21.43
N GLU A 79 -7.17 12.01 -20.94
CA GLU A 79 -7.34 10.55 -21.05
C GLU A 79 -8.10 9.92 -19.86
N ALA A 80 -9.00 10.68 -19.22
CA ALA A 80 -9.75 10.23 -18.04
C ALA A 80 -10.66 9.00 -18.27
N PHE A 81 -10.83 8.55 -19.52
CA PHE A 81 -11.57 7.35 -19.92
C PHE A 81 -10.69 6.35 -20.69
N SER A 82 -9.39 6.27 -20.38
CA SER A 82 -8.50 5.27 -20.97
C SER A 82 -8.68 3.89 -20.32
N ARG A 83 -8.62 2.81 -21.12
CA ARG A 83 -8.53 1.41 -20.64
C ARG A 83 -7.35 1.16 -19.68
N ASN A 84 -6.37 2.07 -19.63
CA ASN A 84 -5.28 2.01 -18.67
C ASN A 84 -5.70 2.26 -17.22
N ILE A 85 -6.80 3.01 -16.98
CA ILE A 85 -7.26 3.37 -15.64
C ILE A 85 -7.70 2.13 -14.85
N PRO A 86 -8.66 1.31 -15.33
CA PRO A 86 -9.03 0.05 -14.68
C PRO A 86 -7.82 -0.84 -14.40
N ARG A 87 -6.91 -0.99 -15.37
CA ARG A 87 -5.71 -1.81 -15.22
C ARG A 87 -4.83 -1.33 -14.07
N ILE A 88 -4.64 -0.03 -13.91
CA ILE A 88 -3.88 0.56 -12.79
C ILE A 88 -4.59 0.34 -11.46
N ILE A 89 -5.91 0.54 -11.41
CA ILE A 89 -6.70 0.29 -10.20
C ILE A 89 -6.61 -1.19 -9.79
N ASN A 90 -6.67 -2.12 -10.76
CA ASN A 90 -6.51 -3.54 -10.50
C ASN A 90 -5.14 -3.87 -9.87
N TRP A 91 -4.07 -3.24 -10.35
CA TRP A 91 -2.74 -3.38 -9.74
C TRP A 91 -2.66 -2.85 -8.31
N ILE A 92 -3.38 -1.77 -7.97
CA ILE A 92 -3.51 -1.29 -6.59
C ILE A 92 -4.19 -2.37 -5.74
N GLY A 93 -5.27 -2.97 -6.25
CA GLY A 93 -5.98 -4.05 -5.56
C GLY A 93 -5.11 -5.28 -5.29
N ILE A 94 -4.40 -5.76 -6.31
CA ILE A 94 -3.46 -6.90 -6.20
C ILE A 94 -2.36 -6.59 -5.17
N SER A 95 -1.84 -5.37 -5.17
CA SER A 95 -0.79 -4.94 -4.21
C SER A 95 -1.31 -4.90 -2.77
N ALA A 96 -2.57 -4.48 -2.56
CA ALA A 96 -3.18 -4.48 -1.24
C ALA A 96 -3.44 -5.91 -0.73
N PHE A 97 -3.90 -6.84 -1.59
CA PHE A 97 -4.06 -8.23 -1.19
C PHE A 97 -2.73 -8.95 -0.94
N SER A 98 -1.69 -8.64 -1.71
CA SER A 98 -0.36 -9.21 -1.46
C SER A 98 0.22 -8.71 -0.14
N GLU A 99 -0.06 -7.46 0.26
CA GLU A 99 0.27 -6.95 1.60
C GLU A 99 -0.36 -7.80 2.70
N VAL A 100 -1.66 -8.14 2.59
CA VAL A 100 -2.35 -8.99 3.56
C VAL A 100 -1.63 -10.33 3.73
N VAL A 101 -1.35 -11.01 2.62
CA VAL A 101 -0.70 -12.33 2.63
C VAL A 101 0.70 -12.22 3.23
N LEU A 102 1.49 -11.28 2.73
CA LEU A 102 2.89 -11.14 3.10
C LEU A 102 3.05 -10.72 4.56
N PHE A 103 2.25 -9.76 5.03
CA PHE A 103 2.27 -9.29 6.42
C PHE A 103 1.96 -10.42 7.40
N ASN A 104 0.92 -11.22 7.14
CA ASN A 104 0.56 -12.33 8.01
C ASN A 104 1.62 -13.44 8.00
N ILE A 105 2.16 -13.81 6.82
CA ILE A 105 3.23 -14.82 6.73
C ILE A 105 4.46 -14.39 7.51
N VAL A 106 4.88 -13.13 7.36
CA VAL A 106 6.04 -12.60 8.08
C VAL A 106 5.81 -12.61 9.59
N ASN A 107 4.63 -12.21 10.07
CA ASN A 107 4.31 -12.26 11.50
C ASN A 107 4.29 -13.69 12.05
N VAL A 108 3.69 -14.64 11.33
CA VAL A 108 3.71 -16.07 11.71
C VAL A 108 5.14 -16.60 11.74
N GLY A 109 5.98 -16.22 10.78
CA GLY A 109 7.40 -16.59 10.74
C GLY A 109 8.19 -16.02 11.92
N LEU A 110 7.99 -14.72 12.23
CA LEU A 110 8.63 -14.09 13.38
C LEU A 110 8.23 -14.76 14.70
N TYR A 111 6.96 -15.14 14.83
CA TYR A 111 6.48 -15.89 15.99
C TYR A 111 7.14 -17.27 16.09
N TYR A 112 7.10 -18.05 15.01
CA TYR A 112 7.56 -19.44 15.02
C TYR A 112 9.08 -19.57 15.18
N PHE A 113 9.87 -18.78 14.45
CA PHE A 113 11.33 -18.90 14.43
C PHE A 113 12.04 -18.13 15.55
N TYR A 114 11.45 -17.03 16.02
CA TYR A 114 12.09 -16.12 16.97
C TYR A 114 11.34 -15.98 18.30
N GLY A 115 10.19 -16.64 18.46
CA GLY A 115 9.37 -16.54 19.67
C GLY A 115 8.85 -15.12 19.94
N LEU A 116 8.84 -14.25 18.92
CA LEU A 116 8.47 -12.85 19.08
C LEU A 116 6.95 -12.72 19.20
N TYR A 117 6.50 -12.46 20.43
CA TYR A 117 5.09 -12.23 20.73
C TYR A 117 4.92 -10.89 21.45
N PHE A 118 4.63 -9.81 20.72
CA PHE A 118 4.30 -8.52 21.36
C PHE A 118 2.83 -8.46 21.81
N TYR A 119 2.23 -9.61 22.15
CA TYR A 119 0.86 -9.78 22.63
C TYR A 119 -0.13 -8.86 21.89
N ALA A 120 -0.73 -7.91 22.61
CA ALA A 120 -1.72 -6.99 22.07
C ALA A 120 -1.20 -6.22 20.84
N LEU A 121 0.05 -5.74 20.87
CA LEU A 121 0.59 -4.89 19.80
C LEU A 121 0.65 -5.65 18.46
N THR A 122 1.14 -6.89 18.47
CA THR A 122 1.24 -7.71 17.25
C THR A 122 -0.15 -8.11 16.78
N VAL A 123 -1.01 -8.63 17.66
CA VAL A 123 -2.35 -9.12 17.27
C VAL A 123 -3.22 -7.99 16.73
N PHE A 124 -3.25 -6.83 17.40
CA PHE A 124 -4.01 -5.68 16.90
C PHE A 124 -3.45 -5.18 15.56
N SER A 125 -2.14 -5.12 15.39
CA SER A 125 -1.53 -4.72 14.11
C SER A 125 -1.90 -5.67 12.97
N CYS A 126 -1.90 -6.99 13.21
CA CYS A 126 -2.32 -7.98 12.24
C CYS A 126 -3.76 -7.80 11.81
N ILE A 127 -4.68 -7.59 12.76
CA ILE A 127 -6.10 -7.39 12.46
C ILE A 127 -6.28 -6.10 11.65
N ILE A 128 -5.69 -4.98 12.11
CA ILE A 128 -5.87 -3.68 11.48
C ILE A 128 -5.30 -3.66 10.06
N VAL A 129 -4.03 -4.08 9.88
CA VAL A 129 -3.38 -4.08 8.56
C VAL A 129 -4.12 -5.00 7.61
N THR A 130 -4.47 -6.21 8.05
CA THR A 130 -5.23 -7.16 7.23
C THR A 130 -6.57 -6.59 6.79
N PHE A 131 -7.33 -6.02 7.72
CA PHE A 131 -8.67 -5.51 7.44
C PHE A 131 -8.64 -4.30 6.52
N VAL A 132 -7.76 -3.32 6.80
CA VAL A 132 -7.62 -2.11 5.98
C VAL A 132 -7.15 -2.45 4.57
N SER A 133 -6.10 -3.27 4.43
CA SER A 133 -5.58 -3.66 3.11
C SER A 133 -6.59 -4.52 2.34
N ALA A 134 -7.36 -5.38 3.00
CA ALA A 134 -8.46 -6.12 2.36
C ALA A 134 -9.56 -5.18 1.84
N ILE A 135 -10.01 -4.19 2.63
CA ILE A 135 -11.01 -3.21 2.18
C ILE A 135 -10.50 -2.43 0.97
N ILE A 136 -9.26 -1.94 1.01
CA ILE A 136 -8.63 -1.24 -0.11
C ILE A 136 -8.58 -2.14 -1.34
N GLY A 137 -8.18 -3.41 -1.15
CA GLY A 137 -8.15 -4.43 -2.19
C GLY A 137 -9.51 -4.62 -2.86
N PHE A 138 -10.55 -4.89 -2.07
CA PHE A 138 -11.91 -5.06 -2.58
C PHE A 138 -12.41 -3.81 -3.29
N PHE A 139 -12.23 -2.62 -2.69
CA PHE A 139 -12.67 -1.36 -3.27
C PHE A 139 -11.98 -1.08 -4.61
N ALA A 140 -10.69 -1.35 -4.71
CA ALA A 140 -9.94 -1.21 -5.94
C ALA A 140 -10.46 -2.19 -7.02
N LEU A 141 -10.62 -3.47 -6.72
CA LEU A 141 -11.12 -4.45 -7.69
C LEU A 141 -12.53 -4.12 -8.19
N VAL A 142 -13.44 -3.76 -7.28
CA VAL A 142 -14.80 -3.34 -7.64
C VAL A 142 -14.75 -2.10 -8.52
N SER A 143 -13.97 -1.09 -8.14
CA SER A 143 -13.82 0.14 -8.92
C SER A 143 -13.25 -0.13 -10.32
N SER A 144 -12.22 -0.98 -10.42
CA SER A 144 -11.64 -1.39 -11.71
C SER A 144 -12.70 -1.97 -12.64
N ASN A 145 -13.54 -2.89 -12.15
CA ASN A 145 -14.60 -3.50 -12.94
C ASN A 145 -15.69 -2.50 -13.35
N LEU A 146 -16.06 -1.57 -12.45
CA LEU A 146 -17.01 -0.51 -12.78
C LEU A 146 -16.46 0.42 -13.86
N PHE A 147 -15.21 0.86 -13.73
CA PHE A 147 -14.58 1.72 -14.74
C PHE A 147 -14.42 1.01 -16.09
N ASN A 148 -14.11 -0.29 -16.13
CA ASN A 148 -14.10 -1.07 -17.37
C ASN A 148 -15.46 -1.00 -18.08
N ARG A 149 -16.55 -1.28 -17.36
CA ARG A 149 -17.91 -1.23 -17.93
C ARG A 149 -18.29 0.17 -18.42
N VAL A 150 -17.92 1.21 -17.68
CA VAL A 150 -18.18 2.60 -18.10
C VAL A 150 -17.43 2.95 -19.39
N ILE A 151 -16.19 2.46 -19.54
CA ILE A 151 -15.40 2.66 -20.76
C ILE A 151 -16.03 1.89 -21.93
N GLU A 152 -16.45 0.63 -21.73
CA GLU A 152 -17.12 -0.17 -22.76
C GLU A 152 -18.39 0.51 -23.27
N ILE A 153 -19.26 0.99 -22.37
CA ILE A 153 -20.49 1.73 -22.75
C ILE A 153 -20.16 3.00 -23.54
N LYS A 154 -19.08 3.70 -23.17
CA LYS A 154 -18.65 4.89 -23.88
C LYS A 154 -18.12 4.57 -25.28
N GLU A 155 -17.30 3.52 -25.41
CA GLU A 155 -16.77 3.05 -26.69
C GLU A 155 -17.90 2.60 -27.63
N GLU A 156 -18.93 1.91 -27.12
CA GLU A 156 -20.11 1.51 -27.89
C GLU A 156 -20.91 2.72 -28.38
N ASN A 157 -21.14 3.70 -27.51
CA ASN A 157 -21.85 4.92 -27.88
C ASN A 157 -21.09 5.75 -28.92
N ASP A 158 -19.76 5.91 -28.74
CA ASP A 158 -18.90 6.63 -29.69
C ASP A 158 -18.81 5.92 -31.06
N ALA A 159 -19.10 4.62 -31.15
CA ALA A 159 -19.10 3.85 -32.40
C ALA A 159 -20.44 3.87 -33.16
N THR A 160 -21.52 4.35 -32.53
CA THR A 160 -22.88 4.33 -33.09
C THR A 160 -23.33 5.69 -33.65
N ILE A 161 -22.58 6.76 -33.39
CA ILE A 161 -22.80 8.13 -33.88
C ILE A 161 -21.82 8.43 -35.03
#